data_AF-J9D5B1-F1
#
_entry.id   AF-J9D5B1-F1
#
_cell.length_a   1.000
_cell.length_b   1.000
_cell.length_c   1.000
_cell.angle_alpha   90.00
_cell.angle_beta   90.00
_cell.angle_gamma   90.00
#
_symmetry.space_group_name_H-M   'P 1'
#
loop_
_entity.id
_entity.type
_entity.pdbx_description
1 polymer ?
#
loop_
_entity_poly.entity_id
_entity_poly.type
_entity_poly.pdbx_seq_one_letter_code
_entity_poly.pdbx_strand_id
1 'polypeptide(L)'
;MKNFLTMVVKQQKKAEKVMATAKNVKSTADMQKLQGAVTASLSNQMFTSYPMVSGVNTPELKLAGAIAKTAVGKTSSLVQGAGAVYVLQVTGESKAADKYDEATEVSQVSNSIGQRCYNATFNYLTARKSEMVDHRYQF
;
A
#
# COMPACT_ATOMS: atom_id res chain seq x y z
N MET A 1 15.11 -18.41 13.02
CA MET A 1 15.83 -17.80 11.87
C MET A 1 15.87 -18.69 10.62
N LYS A 2 16.44 -19.90 10.66
CA LYS A 2 16.66 -20.77 9.48
C LYS A 2 15.38 -21.07 8.68
N ASN A 3 14.28 -21.43 9.36
CA ASN A 3 12.99 -21.73 8.71
C ASN A 3 12.38 -20.52 7.99
N PHE A 4 12.53 -19.33 8.56
CA PHE A 4 12.06 -18.08 7.94
C PHE A 4 12.85 -17.79 6.65
N LEU A 5 14.19 -17.87 6.68
CA LEU A 5 15.00 -17.69 5.47
C LEU A 5 14.66 -18.72 4.39
N THR A 6 14.46 -19.99 4.76
CA THR A 6 14.07 -21.03 3.78
C THR A 6 12.72 -20.72 3.13
N MET A 7 11.75 -20.20 3.89
CA MET A 7 10.47 -19.79 3.35
C MET A 7 10.61 -18.63 2.36
N VAL A 8 11.36 -17.59 2.72
CA VAL A 8 11.62 -16.43 1.86
C VAL A 8 12.30 -16.84 0.55
N VAL A 9 13.35 -17.68 0.63
CA VAL A 9 14.05 -18.18 -0.57
C VAL A 9 13.12 -19.02 -1.46
N LYS A 10 12.26 -19.86 -0.88
CA LYS A 10 11.27 -20.63 -1.66
C LYS A 10 10.28 -19.71 -2.39
N GLN A 11 9.80 -18.65 -1.74
CA GLN A 11 8.91 -17.67 -2.37
C GLN A 11 9.60 -16.93 -3.50
N GLN A 12 10.83 -16.47 -3.29
CA GLN A 12 11.63 -15.81 -4.33
C GLN A 12 11.86 -16.72 -5.53
N LYS A 13 12.23 -17.98 -5.31
CA LYS A 13 12.44 -18.97 -6.39
C LYS A 13 11.15 -19.28 -7.16
N LYS A 14 10.00 -19.31 -6.49
CA LYS A 14 8.70 -19.44 -7.17
C LYS A 14 8.42 -18.22 -8.04
N ALA A 15 8.63 -17.02 -7.52
CA ALA A 15 8.44 -15.80 -8.28
C ALA A 15 9.36 -15.75 -9.51
N GLU A 16 10.65 -16.08 -9.37
CA GLU A 16 11.61 -16.17 -10.49
C GLU A 16 11.12 -17.13 -11.60
N LYS A 17 10.60 -18.30 -11.24
CA LYS A 17 10.07 -19.27 -12.22
C LYS A 17 8.86 -18.70 -12.96
N VAL A 18 7.92 -18.09 -12.24
CA VAL A 18 6.73 -17.47 -12.85
C VAL A 18 7.12 -16.30 -13.76
N MET A 19 8.07 -15.48 -13.33
CA MET A 19 8.62 -14.38 -14.13
C MET A 19 9.28 -14.90 -15.41
N ALA A 20 10.04 -16.00 -15.34
CA ALA A 20 10.66 -16.62 -16.50
C ALA A 20 9.62 -17.18 -17.49
N THR A 21 8.54 -17.79 -17.00
CA THR A 21 7.45 -18.26 -17.86
C THR A 21 6.68 -17.10 -18.50
N ALA A 22 6.56 -15.97 -17.81
CA ALA A 22 5.85 -14.78 -18.28
C ALA A 22 6.75 -13.80 -19.05
N LYS A 23 8.02 -14.11 -19.31
CA LYS A 23 8.99 -13.17 -19.92
C LYS A 23 8.57 -12.60 -21.29
N ASN A 24 7.74 -13.34 -22.02
CA ASN A 24 7.26 -12.95 -23.36
C ASN A 24 5.87 -12.30 -23.33
N VAL A 25 5.25 -12.16 -22.15
CA VAL A 25 3.93 -11.53 -22.00
C VAL A 25 4.07 -10.03 -22.22
N LYS A 26 3.29 -9.50 -23.16
CA LYS A 26 3.24 -8.06 -23.48
C LYS A 26 1.88 -7.43 -23.24
N SER A 27 0.86 -8.25 -22.97
CA SER A 27 -0.51 -7.83 -22.80
C SER A 27 -1.21 -8.68 -21.73
N THR A 28 -2.30 -8.16 -21.17
CA THR A 28 -3.19 -8.94 -20.28
C THR A 28 -3.72 -10.20 -20.97
N ALA A 29 -4.02 -10.11 -22.27
CA ALA A 29 -4.44 -11.25 -23.09
C ALA A 29 -3.35 -12.33 -23.24
N ASP A 30 -2.07 -11.94 -23.31
CA ASP A 30 -0.98 -12.92 -23.33
C ASP A 30 -0.78 -13.59 -21.97
N MET A 31 -0.96 -12.84 -20.87
CA MET A 31 -0.88 -13.38 -19.52
C MET A 31 -1.97 -14.44 -19.28
N GLN A 32 -3.19 -14.19 -19.76
CA GLN A 32 -4.33 -15.12 -19.64
C GLN A 32 -4.10 -16.48 -20.30
N LYS A 33 -3.19 -16.57 -21.28
CA LYS A 33 -2.83 -17.84 -21.94
C LYS A 33 -1.95 -18.73 -21.05
N LEU A 34 -1.35 -18.18 -20.00
CA LEU A 34 -0.52 -18.94 -19.07
C LEU A 34 -1.40 -19.74 -18.10
N GLN A 35 -1.02 -20.99 -17.85
CA GLN A 35 -1.75 -21.85 -16.91
C GLN A 35 -1.73 -21.26 -15.49
N GLY A 36 -2.91 -21.16 -14.88
CA GLY A 36 -3.08 -20.60 -13.54
C GLY A 36 -3.14 -19.07 -13.48
N ALA A 37 -3.13 -18.38 -14.63
CA ALA A 37 -3.40 -16.95 -14.67
C ALA A 37 -4.86 -16.66 -14.31
N VAL A 38 -5.07 -15.62 -13.49
CA VAL A 38 -6.39 -15.13 -13.08
C VAL A 38 -6.52 -13.68 -13.53
N THR A 39 -7.70 -13.33 -14.02
CA THR A 39 -8.01 -11.93 -14.37
C THR A 39 -8.82 -11.31 -13.25
N ALA A 40 -8.43 -10.10 -12.85
CA ALA A 40 -9.15 -9.30 -11.88
C ALA A 40 -9.21 -7.85 -12.37
N SER A 41 -10.32 -7.17 -12.05
CA SER A 41 -10.48 -5.74 -12.28
C SER A 41 -10.38 -5.01 -10.95
N LEU A 42 -9.60 -3.93 -10.93
CA LEU A 42 -9.48 -3.04 -9.78
C LEU A 42 -10.10 -1.69 -10.14
N SER A 43 -10.99 -1.18 -9.29
CA SER A 43 -11.58 0.15 -9.41
C SER A 43 -11.19 1.01 -8.21
N ASN A 44 -11.28 2.34 -8.36
CA ASN A 44 -11.04 3.30 -7.29
C ASN A 44 -9.68 3.14 -6.59
N GLN A 45 -8.64 2.78 -7.34
CA GLN A 45 -7.29 2.70 -6.81
C GLN A 45 -6.75 4.11 -6.60
N MET A 46 -6.49 4.47 -5.35
CA MET A 46 -5.90 5.75 -4.97
C MET A 46 -4.40 5.61 -4.76
N PHE A 47 -3.64 6.68 -5.00
CA PHE A 47 -2.20 6.71 -4.74
C PHE A 47 -1.84 6.37 -3.27
N THR A 48 -2.71 6.74 -2.34
CA THR A 48 -2.56 6.46 -0.89
C THR A 48 -3.02 5.06 -0.49
N SER A 49 -3.65 4.32 -1.40
CA SER A 49 -4.20 2.99 -1.13
C SER A 49 -3.24 1.89 -1.55
N TYR A 50 -3.34 0.74 -0.87
CA TYR A 50 -2.63 -0.47 -1.25
C TYR A 50 -3.58 -1.41 -1.99
N PRO A 51 -3.33 -1.70 -3.28
CA PRO A 51 -4.16 -2.60 -4.04
C PRO A 51 -4.29 -3.97 -3.36
N MET A 52 -5.52 -4.45 -3.29
CA MET A 52 -5.88 -5.78 -2.81
C MET A 52 -6.43 -6.56 -3.99
N VAL A 53 -5.70 -7.58 -4.42
CA VAL A 53 -6.16 -8.48 -5.48
C VAL A 53 -6.84 -9.68 -4.84
N SER A 54 -8.07 -9.97 -5.27
CA SER A 54 -8.82 -11.13 -4.79
C SER A 54 -8.01 -12.42 -4.99
N GLY A 55 -7.93 -13.24 -3.93
CA GLY A 55 -7.17 -14.49 -3.92
C GLY A 55 -5.68 -14.36 -3.55
N VAL A 56 -5.11 -13.15 -3.50
CA VAL A 56 -3.70 -12.93 -3.11
C VAL A 56 -3.56 -12.58 -1.62
N ASN A 57 -4.63 -12.09 -0.99
CA ASN A 57 -4.76 -11.86 0.47
C ASN A 57 -3.60 -11.07 1.12
N THR A 58 -2.86 -10.29 0.33
CA THR A 58 -1.69 -9.51 0.75
C THR A 58 -1.71 -8.16 0.03
N PRO A 59 -1.37 -7.04 0.69
CA PRO A 59 -1.24 -5.74 0.03
C PRO A 59 -0.15 -5.73 -1.05
N GLU A 60 -0.47 -5.21 -2.24
CA GLU A 60 0.42 -5.23 -3.40
C GLU A 60 1.05 -3.85 -3.69
N LEU A 61 2.04 -3.47 -2.88
CA LEU A 61 2.70 -2.15 -2.97
C LEU A 61 3.35 -1.88 -4.33
N LYS A 62 4.05 -2.88 -4.87
CA LYS A 62 4.72 -2.76 -6.18
C LYS A 62 3.71 -2.64 -7.32
N LEU A 63 2.53 -3.24 -7.16
CA LEU A 63 1.45 -3.10 -8.11
C LEU A 63 0.89 -1.67 -8.09
N ALA A 64 0.75 -1.05 -6.91
CA ALA A 64 0.32 0.35 -6.78
C ALA A 64 1.22 1.29 -7.61
N GLY A 65 2.54 1.15 -7.45
CA GLY A 65 3.50 1.94 -8.22
C GLY A 65 3.44 1.68 -9.73
N ALA A 66 3.18 0.43 -10.13
CA ALA A 66 3.01 0.10 -11.55
C ALA A 66 1.72 0.69 -12.14
N ILE A 67 0.62 0.68 -11.40
CA ILE A 67 -0.64 1.34 -11.80
C ILE A 67 -0.39 2.83 -12.01
N ALA A 68 0.21 3.51 -11.03
CA ALA A 68 0.47 4.95 -11.08
C ALA A 68 1.42 5.36 -12.23
N LYS A 69 2.34 4.48 -12.64
CA LYS A 69 3.29 4.75 -13.75
C LYS A 69 2.71 4.44 -15.13
N THR A 70 1.67 3.62 -15.21
CA THR A 70 1.14 3.13 -16.49
C THR A 70 0.06 4.08 -17.01
N ALA A 71 0.27 4.66 -18.18
CA ALA A 71 -0.72 5.55 -18.80
C ALA A 71 -2.02 4.81 -19.16
N VAL A 72 -3.13 5.54 -19.18
CA VAL A 72 -4.44 5.03 -19.62
C VAL A 72 -4.33 4.41 -21.03
N GLY A 73 -4.96 3.25 -21.19
CA GLY A 73 -4.93 2.43 -22.40
C GLY A 73 -3.65 1.62 -22.60
N LYS A 74 -2.59 1.85 -21.81
CA LYS A 74 -1.31 1.12 -21.92
C LYS A 74 -1.26 -0.06 -20.96
N THR A 75 -0.44 -1.04 -21.33
CA THR A 75 -0.11 -2.20 -20.51
C THR A 75 1.23 -1.99 -19.82
N SER A 76 1.33 -2.40 -18.56
CA SER A 76 2.58 -2.36 -17.80
C SER A 76 3.59 -3.38 -18.31
N SER A 77 4.85 -3.21 -17.93
CA SER A 77 5.79 -4.33 -17.89
C SER A 77 5.34 -5.38 -16.86
N LEU A 78 5.96 -6.55 -16.87
CA LEU A 78 5.75 -7.57 -15.86
C LEU A 78 6.12 -7.02 -14.47
N VAL A 79 5.23 -7.21 -13.48
CA VAL A 79 5.39 -6.71 -12.12
C VAL A 79 5.43 -7.88 -11.15
N GLN A 80 6.55 -8.05 -10.45
CA GLN A 80 6.62 -9.00 -9.34
C GLN A 80 6.10 -8.33 -8.07
N GLY A 81 4.88 -8.68 -7.68
CA GLY A 81 4.28 -8.28 -6.42
C GLY A 81 4.74 -9.08 -5.21
N ALA A 82 4.03 -8.91 -4.10
CA ALA A 82 4.29 -9.62 -2.85
C ALA A 82 3.77 -11.07 -2.90
N GLY A 83 2.58 -11.29 -3.46
CA GLY A 83 1.94 -12.60 -3.53
C GLY A 83 1.81 -13.17 -4.94
N ALA A 84 1.87 -12.35 -5.99
CA ALA A 84 1.81 -12.82 -7.38
C ALA A 84 2.61 -11.96 -8.37
N VAL A 85 2.63 -12.41 -9.63
CA VAL A 85 3.21 -11.69 -10.77
C VAL A 85 2.07 -11.16 -11.63
N TYR A 86 2.16 -9.90 -12.03
CA TYR A 86 1.09 -9.19 -12.72
C TYR A 86 1.54 -8.62 -14.06
N VAL A 87 0.56 -8.51 -14.96
CA VAL A 87 0.57 -7.51 -16.03
C VAL A 87 -0.78 -6.80 -15.93
N LEU A 88 -0.78 -5.47 -16.04
CA LEU A 88 -2.01 -4.68 -15.90
C LEU A 88 -2.18 -3.75 -17.09
N GLN A 89 -3.44 -3.46 -17.43
CA GLN A 89 -3.79 -2.38 -18.33
C GLN A 89 -4.60 -1.35 -17.55
N VAL A 90 -4.20 -0.08 -17.63
CA VAL A 90 -4.98 1.00 -17.01
C VAL A 90 -6.12 1.36 -17.95
N THR A 91 -7.35 1.17 -17.51
CA THR A 91 -8.55 1.41 -18.33
C THR A 91 -9.09 2.83 -18.18
N GLY A 92 -8.73 3.54 -17.11
CA GLY A 92 -9.12 4.92 -16.87
C GLY A 92 -8.36 5.51 -15.70
N GLU A 93 -8.31 6.83 -15.66
CA GLU A 93 -7.75 7.63 -14.57
C GLU A 93 -8.66 8.85 -14.40
N SER A 94 -8.96 9.19 -13.14
CA SER A 94 -9.59 10.46 -12.80
C SER A 94 -8.69 11.20 -11.82
N LYS A 95 -8.48 12.50 -12.08
CA LYS A 95 -7.84 13.38 -11.11
C LYS A 95 -8.91 13.85 -10.14
N ALA A 96 -8.59 13.83 -8.85
CA ALA A 96 -9.39 14.58 -7.88
C ALA A 96 -9.42 16.05 -8.34
N ALA A 97 -10.60 16.66 -8.36
CA ALA A 97 -10.77 18.06 -8.73
C ALA A 97 -10.20 19.01 -7.66
N ASP A 98 -9.80 18.46 -6.51
CA ASP A 98 -9.30 19.17 -5.37
C ASP A 98 -7.98 19.86 -5.72
N LYS A 99 -7.97 21.18 -5.55
CA LYS A 99 -6.77 21.99 -5.64
C LYS A 99 -6.15 22.06 -4.25
N TYR A 100 -4.82 21.99 -4.20
CA TYR A 100 -4.09 22.25 -2.97
C TYR A 100 -4.40 23.66 -2.47
N ASP A 101 -4.93 23.76 -1.25
CA ASP A 101 -5.20 25.00 -0.55
C ASP A 101 -4.23 25.12 0.62
N GLU A 102 -3.22 25.98 0.44
CA GLU A 102 -2.14 26.14 1.41
C GLU A 102 -2.66 26.59 2.78
N ALA A 103 -3.65 27.48 2.82
CA ALA A 103 -4.19 27.98 4.08
C ALA A 103 -4.91 26.87 4.87
N THR A 104 -5.66 26.03 4.17
CA THR A 104 -6.36 24.88 4.74
C THR A 104 -5.38 23.85 5.26
N GLU A 105 -4.36 23.50 4.48
CA GLU A 105 -3.33 22.54 4.87
C GLU A 105 -2.49 23.04 6.05
N VAL A 106 -2.05 24.30 6.03
CA VAL A 106 -1.33 24.90 7.17
C VAL A 106 -2.20 24.92 8.42
N SER A 107 -3.50 25.23 8.30
CA SER A 107 -4.43 25.19 9.44
C SER A 107 -4.60 23.77 10.00
N GLN A 108 -4.80 22.77 9.14
CA GLN A 108 -4.93 21.37 9.56
C GLN A 108 -3.66 20.87 10.24
N VAL A 109 -2.49 21.14 9.65
CA VAL A 109 -1.20 20.74 10.21
C VAL A 109 -0.96 21.44 11.55
N SER A 110 -1.18 22.74 11.63
CA SER A 110 -1.01 23.53 12.86
C SER A 110 -1.92 23.04 13.99
N ASN A 111 -3.18 22.71 13.68
CA ASN A 111 -4.10 22.11 14.65
C ASN A 111 -3.63 20.72 15.11
N SER A 112 -3.14 19.87 14.20
CA SER A 112 -2.63 18.54 14.56
C SER A 112 -1.39 18.62 15.45
N ILE A 113 -0.47 19.54 15.14
CA ILE A 113 0.75 19.78 15.93
C ILE A 113 0.36 20.36 17.28
N GLY A 114 -0.54 21.34 17.31
CA GLY A 114 -1.06 21.94 18.54
C GLY A 114 -1.63 20.89 19.50
N GLN A 115 -2.48 19.98 19.01
CA GLN A 115 -3.03 18.88 19.81
C GLN A 115 -1.94 17.93 20.32
N ARG A 116 -0.97 17.57 19.48
CA ARG A 116 0.15 16.70 19.90
C ARG A 116 1.02 17.36 20.97
N CYS A 117 1.37 18.63 20.78
CA CYS A 117 2.15 19.42 21.74
C CYS A 117 1.38 19.60 23.05
N TYR A 118 0.09 19.91 22.99
CA TYR A 118 -0.76 20.00 24.17
C TYR A 118 -0.80 18.68 24.93
N ASN A 119 -1.11 17.56 24.26
CA ASN A 119 -1.15 16.24 24.89
C ASN A 119 0.20 15.84 25.48
N ALA A 120 1.31 16.06 24.76
CA ALA A 120 2.64 15.77 25.26
C ALA A 120 3.00 16.62 26.50
N THR A 121 2.68 17.91 26.46
CA THR A 121 2.94 18.84 27.57
C THR A 121 2.08 18.48 28.78
N PHE A 122 0.77 18.27 28.57
CA PHE A 122 -0.16 17.87 29.61
C PHE A 122 0.24 16.54 30.26
N ASN A 123 0.59 15.54 29.45
CA ASN A 123 1.08 14.25 29.95
C ASN A 123 2.38 14.40 30.75
N TYR A 124 3.33 15.20 30.27
CA TYR A 124 4.59 15.44 30.98
C TYR A 124 4.36 16.16 32.31
N LEU A 125 3.56 17.23 32.31
CA LEU A 125 3.23 17.98 33.52
C LEU A 125 2.51 17.07 34.53
N THR A 126 1.51 16.33 34.08
CA THR A 126 0.78 15.36 34.90
C THR A 126 1.72 14.30 35.49
N ALA A 127 2.52 13.64 34.66
CA ALA A 127 3.31 12.49 35.10
C ALA A 127 4.59 12.85 35.87
N ARG A 128 5.13 14.07 35.71
CA ARG A 128 6.47 14.43 36.23
C ARG A 128 6.49 15.68 37.11
N LYS A 129 5.47 16.54 37.04
CA LYS A 129 5.46 17.85 37.71
C LYS A 129 4.22 18.09 38.57
N SER A 130 3.18 17.28 38.45
CA SER A 130 1.98 17.40 39.26
C SER A 130 2.10 16.56 40.53
N GLU A 131 1.59 17.07 41.64
CA GLU A 131 1.47 16.33 42.90
C GLU A 131 0.17 15.50 42.94
N MET A 132 -0.33 15.08 41.77
CA MET A 132 -1.58 14.32 41.70
C MET A 132 -1.40 12.94 42.35
N VAL A 133 -2.21 12.67 43.38
CA VAL A 133 -2.28 11.39 44.07
C VAL A 133 -3.51 10.64 43.57
N ASP A 134 -3.31 9.42 43.07
CA ASP A 134 -4.39 8.56 42.60
C ASP A 134 -5.12 7.92 43.77
N HIS A 135 -6.33 8.38 44.09
CA HIS A 135 -7.18 7.82 45.16
C HIS A 135 -8.19 6.78 44.67
N ARG A 136 -8.11 6.31 43.41
CA ARG A 136 -9.09 5.34 42.88
C ARG A 136 -9.06 3.99 43.58
N TYR A 137 -8.04 3.71 44.38
CA TYR A 137 -7.97 2.53 45.25
C TYR A 137 -8.86 2.62 46.50
N GLN A 138 -9.49 3.77 46.76
CA GLN A 138 -10.32 4.03 47.94
C GLN A 138 -11.81 3.78 47.72
N PHE A 139 -12.20 3.26 46.56
CA PHE A 139 -13.60 2.94 46.19
C PHE A 139 -13.72 1.49 45.75
#